data_AF-A0A6H9Y9I5-F1
#
_entry.id   AF-A0A6H9Y9I5-F1
#
_cell.length_a   1.000
_cell.length_b   1.000
_cell.length_c   1.000
_cell.angle_alpha   90.00
_cell.angle_beta   90.00
_cell.angle_gamma   90.00
#
_symmetry.space_group_name_H-M   'P 1'
#
loop_
_entity.id
_entity.type
_entity.pdbx_description
1 polymer ?
#
loop_
_entity_poly.entity_id
_entity_poly.type
_entity_poly.pdbx_seq_one_letter_code
_entity_poly.pdbx_strand_id
1 'polypeptide(L)'
;MLDINKWVAQAHDNPDARGHLGELDPWNEAQAIAMARADGLELTDDHLGIIRYLRDCYADHGGTINARMLTSSLEEEFAGLGGHKFLYGLFPHGPIAQASRYAGLPLPPGTRDPSFGTTH
;
A
#
# COMPACT_ATOMS: atom_id res chain seq x y z
N MET A 1 16.77 -48.20 5.97
CA MET A 1 15.93 -47.91 7.15
C MET A 1 15.65 -46.42 7.15
N LEU A 2 14.46 -46.02 7.61
CA LEU A 2 13.69 -44.86 7.20
C LEU A 2 13.62 -43.82 8.32
N ASP A 3 13.90 -42.55 8.02
CA ASP A 3 13.48 -41.32 8.75
C ASP A 3 13.57 -40.18 7.70
N ILE A 4 12.53 -39.63 7.07
CA ILE A 4 11.24 -39.04 7.49
C ILE A 4 11.40 -37.85 8.44
N ASN A 5 11.24 -36.67 7.83
CA ASN A 5 10.88 -35.37 8.42
C ASN A 5 12.03 -34.43 8.86
N LYS A 6 12.43 -33.52 7.96
CA LYS A 6 12.21 -32.08 8.20
C LYS A 6 12.25 -31.29 6.90
N TRP A 7 11.06 -30.84 6.53
CA TRP A 7 10.78 -30.06 5.34
C TRP A 7 11.30 -28.62 5.42
N VAL A 8 11.58 -28.13 4.22
CA VAL A 8 11.45 -26.78 3.67
C VAL A 8 12.47 -25.70 4.07
N ALA A 9 13.15 -25.27 3.00
CA ALA A 9 13.93 -24.07 2.77
C ALA A 9 13.71 -22.93 3.78
N GLN A 10 14.78 -22.56 4.46
CA GLN A 10 14.95 -21.21 4.98
C GLN A 10 15.25 -20.27 3.81
N ALA A 11 14.23 -19.58 3.32
CA ALA A 11 14.44 -18.28 2.70
C ALA A 11 14.59 -17.28 3.86
N HIS A 12 15.84 -16.97 4.19
CA HIS A 12 16.20 -15.91 5.12
C HIS A 12 15.98 -14.59 4.38
N ASP A 13 14.73 -14.12 4.27
CA ASP A 13 14.46 -12.72 3.98
C ASP A 13 14.82 -11.97 5.27
N ASN A 14 15.98 -11.31 5.25
CA ASN A 14 16.48 -10.56 6.37
C ASN A 14 15.61 -9.29 6.48
N PRO A 15 14.67 -9.17 7.45
CA PRO A 15 13.74 -8.04 7.50
C PRO A 15 14.42 -6.72 7.92
N ASP A 16 15.71 -6.77 8.26
CA ASP A 16 16.48 -5.68 8.86
C ASP A 16 17.07 -4.69 7.82
N ALA A 17 17.09 -5.07 6.54
CA ALA A 17 17.58 -4.21 5.45
C ALA A 17 16.46 -3.48 4.68
N ARG A 18 15.21 -3.60 5.13
CA ARG A 18 14.07 -2.89 4.56
C ARG A 18 13.93 -1.57 5.31
N GLY A 19 14.54 -0.52 4.76
CA GLY A 19 14.65 0.80 5.37
C GLY A 19 13.39 1.24 6.13
N HIS A 20 13.55 1.58 7.41
CA HIS A 20 12.59 2.33 8.23
C HIS A 20 11.13 1.85 8.30
N LEU A 21 10.79 0.63 7.86
CA LEU A 21 9.47 0.03 8.13
C LEU A 21 9.28 -0.30 9.61
N GLY A 22 10.35 -0.32 10.41
CA GLY A 22 10.31 -0.58 11.85
C GLY A 22 9.55 0.46 12.68
N GLU A 23 9.29 1.66 12.14
CA GLU A 23 8.45 2.70 12.78
C GLU A 23 7.00 2.72 12.25
N LEU A 24 6.69 1.93 11.23
CA LEU A 24 5.34 1.84 10.67
C LEU A 24 4.56 0.68 11.33
N ASP A 25 3.30 0.93 11.65
CA ASP A 25 2.41 -0.06 12.28
C ASP A 25 2.34 -1.36 11.45
N PRO A 26 2.22 -2.55 12.08
CA PRO A 26 2.13 -3.83 11.38
C PRO A 26 0.92 -3.89 10.44
N TRP A 27 1.19 -3.61 9.17
CA TRP A 27 0.19 -3.64 8.12
C TRP A 27 -0.06 -5.06 7.60
N ASN A 28 -1.33 -5.38 7.40
CA ASN A 28 -1.77 -6.63 6.81
C ASN A 28 -2.84 -6.35 5.76
N GLU A 29 -2.85 -7.12 4.67
CA GLU A 29 -3.85 -6.98 3.61
C GLU A 29 -5.29 -7.08 4.14
N ALA A 30 -5.52 -7.98 5.10
CA ALA A 30 -6.82 -8.11 5.76
C ALA A 30 -7.28 -6.81 6.44
N GLN A 31 -6.36 -6.04 7.03
CA GLN A 31 -6.65 -4.76 7.66
C GLN A 31 -7.00 -3.71 6.58
N ALA A 32 -6.21 -3.64 5.50
CA ALA A 32 -6.51 -2.77 4.36
C ALA A 32 -7.89 -3.05 3.77
N ILE A 33 -8.21 -4.33 3.53
CA ILE A 33 -9.51 -4.77 3.00
C ILE A 33 -10.64 -4.42 3.96
N ALA A 34 -10.46 -4.62 5.26
CA ALA A 34 -11.47 -4.25 6.25
C ALA A 34 -11.73 -2.73 6.28
N MET A 35 -10.67 -1.92 6.22
CA MET A 35 -10.77 -0.45 6.16
C MET A 35 -11.48 0.02 4.90
N ALA A 36 -11.09 -0.51 3.73
CA ALA A 36 -11.71 -0.15 2.46
C ALA A 36 -13.18 -0.60 2.40
N ARG A 37 -13.49 -1.81 2.89
CA ARG A 37 -14.89 -2.27 2.98
C ARG A 37 -15.75 -1.38 3.88
N ALA A 38 -15.19 -0.89 4.99
CA ALA A 38 -15.89 0.06 5.85
C ALA A 38 -16.17 1.40 5.15
N ASP A 39 -15.34 1.76 4.17
CA ASP A 39 -15.47 2.96 3.34
C ASP A 39 -16.34 2.72 2.08
N GLY A 40 -16.78 1.47 1.85
CA GLY A 40 -17.57 1.08 0.67
C GLY A 40 -16.73 0.82 -0.58
N LEU A 41 -15.41 0.70 -0.45
CA LEU A 41 -14.49 0.34 -1.53
C LEU A 41 -14.08 -1.14 -1.42
N GLU A 42 -14.18 -1.87 -2.52
CA GLU A 42 -13.68 -3.25 -2.60
C GLU A 42 -12.25 -3.25 -3.16
N LEU A 43 -11.27 -3.65 -2.33
CA LEU A 43 -9.90 -3.81 -2.79
C LEU A 43 -9.78 -5.10 -3.60
N THR A 44 -9.58 -4.94 -4.91
CA THR A 44 -9.17 -6.02 -5.82
C THR A 44 -7.65 -6.20 -5.81
N ASP A 45 -7.16 -7.19 -6.58
CA ASP A 45 -5.72 -7.43 -6.75
C ASP A 45 -4.98 -6.18 -7.26
N ASP A 46 -5.58 -5.43 -8.19
CA ASP A 46 -5.04 -4.18 -8.69
C ASP A 46 -4.88 -3.11 -7.60
N HIS A 47 -5.87 -3.00 -6.71
CA HIS A 47 -5.80 -2.07 -5.58
C HIS A 47 -4.69 -2.45 -4.61
N LEU A 48 -4.60 -3.76 -4.30
CA LEU A 48 -3.57 -4.30 -3.42
C LEU A 48 -2.17 -4.13 -4.04
N GLY A 49 -2.04 -4.25 -5.35
CA GLY A 49 -0.80 -3.98 -6.10
C GLY A 49 -0.31 -2.55 -5.88
N ILE A 50 -1.19 -1.55 -6.04
CA ILE A 50 -0.87 -0.13 -5.81
C ILE A 50 -0.49 0.12 -4.34
N ILE A 51 -1.23 -0.45 -3.39
CA ILE A 51 -0.98 -0.31 -1.95
C ILE A 51 0.39 -0.91 -1.57
N ARG A 52 0.71 -2.09 -2.08
CA ARG A 52 2.01 -2.76 -1.84
C ARG A 52 3.16 -1.95 -2.46
N TYR A 53 2.98 -1.46 -3.68
CA TYR A 53 3.97 -0.62 -4.35
C TYR A 53 4.26 0.68 -3.57
N LEU A 54 3.22 1.34 -3.06
CA LEU A 54 3.35 2.51 -2.20
C LEU A 54 4.21 2.25 -0.97
N ARG A 55 4.00 1.10 -0.31
CA ARG A 55 4.79 0.71 0.87
C ARG A 55 6.24 0.42 0.50
N ASP A 56 6.48 -0.22 -0.64
CA ASP A 56 7.83 -0.50 -1.14
C ASP A 56 8.58 0.79 -1.46
N CYS A 57 7.93 1.70 -2.19
CA CYS A 57 8.47 3.02 -2.49
C CYS A 57 8.76 3.84 -1.22
N TYR A 58 7.90 3.75 -0.20
CA TYR A 58 8.15 4.40 1.09
C TYR A 58 9.34 3.79 1.84
N ALA A 59 9.51 2.46 1.78
CA ALA A 59 10.62 1.75 2.39
C ALA A 59 11.96 2.06 1.71
N ASP A 60 11.98 2.24 0.38
CA ASP A 60 13.15 2.63 -0.39
C ASP A 60 13.60 4.07 -0.08
N HIS A 61 12.64 5.00 0.03
CA HIS A 61 12.92 6.44 0.18
C HIS A 61 12.95 6.94 1.64
N GLY A 62 12.79 6.06 2.64
CA GLY A 62 12.97 6.40 4.07
C GLY A 62 12.05 7.52 4.58
N GLY A 63 10.81 7.60 4.08
CA GLY A 63 9.79 8.55 4.56
C GLY A 63 9.99 10.02 4.18
N THR A 64 11.01 10.36 3.39
CA THR A 64 11.20 11.70 2.79
C THR A 64 10.34 11.90 1.53
N ILE A 65 9.72 10.83 1.03
CA ILE A 65 8.92 10.90 -0.18
C ILE A 65 7.64 11.72 0.02
N ASN A 66 7.39 12.67 -0.89
CA ASN A 66 6.19 13.49 -0.90
C ASN A 66 5.09 12.86 -1.77
N ALA A 67 3.83 13.20 -1.50
CA ALA A 67 2.66 12.70 -2.24
C ALA A 67 2.83 12.78 -3.76
N ARG A 68 3.39 13.89 -4.24
CA ARG A 68 3.58 14.14 -5.67
C ARG A 68 4.54 13.14 -6.31
N MET A 69 5.60 12.75 -5.60
CA MET A 69 6.57 11.78 -6.09
C MET A 69 5.94 10.39 -6.15
N LEU A 70 5.17 10.00 -5.13
CA LEU A 70 4.37 8.76 -5.13
C LEU A 70 3.38 8.71 -6.29
N THR A 71 2.68 9.82 -6.59
CA THR A 71 1.78 9.90 -7.76
C THR A 71 2.55 9.63 -9.03
N SER A 72 3.65 10.36 -9.25
CA SER A 72 4.42 10.21 -10.49
C SER A 72 5.01 8.80 -10.65
N SER A 73 5.51 8.19 -9.57
CA SER A 73 6.00 6.82 -9.59
C SER A 73 4.90 5.81 -9.92
N LEU A 74 3.72 5.95 -9.31
CA LEU A 74 2.57 5.10 -9.63
C LEU A 74 2.06 5.32 -11.06
N GLU A 75 1.99 6.57 -11.53
CA GLU A 75 1.57 6.87 -12.88
C GLU A 75 2.52 6.28 -13.92
N GLU A 76 3.83 6.25 -13.63
CA GLU A 76 4.86 5.65 -14.48
C GLU A 76 4.82 4.12 -14.43
N GLU A 77 4.79 3.52 -13.25
CA GLU A 77 4.70 2.06 -13.06
C GLU A 77 3.44 1.49 -13.73
N PHE A 78 2.29 2.15 -13.52
CA PHE A 78 1.01 1.71 -14.07
C PHE A 78 0.68 2.35 -15.43
N ALA A 79 1.63 3.04 -16.08
CA ALA A 79 1.40 3.70 -17.37
C ALA A 79 0.87 2.71 -18.44
N GLY A 80 1.41 1.49 -18.46
CA GLY A 80 0.99 0.42 -19.37
C GLY A 80 -0.44 -0.08 -19.15
N LEU A 81 -0.98 0.09 -17.94
CA LEU A 81 -2.34 -0.31 -17.55
C LEU A 81 -3.36 0.84 -17.70
N GLY A 82 -2.90 2.04 -18.05
CA GLY A 82 -3.73 3.24 -18.20
C GLY A 82 -3.33 4.40 -17.28
N GLY A 83 -2.26 4.23 -16.49
CA GLY A 83 -1.62 5.26 -15.66
C GLY A 83 -2.63 6.02 -14.81
N HIS A 84 -2.65 7.34 -14.97
CA HIS A 84 -3.58 8.24 -14.27
C HIS A 84 -5.04 7.81 -14.33
N LYS A 85 -5.54 7.42 -15.51
CA LYS A 85 -6.96 7.04 -15.68
C LYS A 85 -7.28 5.72 -14.97
N PHE A 86 -6.35 4.78 -14.98
CA PHE A 86 -6.48 3.52 -14.27
C PHE A 86 -6.51 3.73 -12.75
N LEU A 87 -5.59 4.55 -12.23
CA LEU A 87 -5.51 4.89 -10.82
C LEU A 87 -6.80 5.56 -10.30
N TYR A 88 -7.36 6.50 -11.06
CA TYR A 88 -8.64 7.15 -10.72
C TYR A 88 -9.86 6.24 -10.93
N GLY A 89 -9.74 5.20 -11.75
CA GLY A 89 -10.78 4.18 -11.91
C GLY A 89 -10.90 3.27 -10.68
N LEU A 90 -9.77 2.93 -10.06
CA LEU A 90 -9.70 2.14 -8.83
C LEU A 90 -10.01 3.00 -7.60
N PHE A 91 -9.43 4.20 -7.54
CA PHE A 91 -9.54 5.09 -6.40
C PHE A 91 -10.18 6.43 -6.83
N PRO A 92 -11.52 6.50 -6.92
CA PRO A 92 -12.22 7.66 -7.49
C PRO A 92 -12.09 8.93 -6.64
N HIS A 93 -11.80 8.80 -5.34
CA HIS A 93 -11.65 9.93 -4.43
C HIS A 93 -10.20 10.39 -4.25
N GLY A 94 -9.26 9.78 -5.00
CA GLY A 94 -7.87 10.17 -4.98
C GLY A 94 -6.99 8.95 -4.76
N PRO A 95 -6.22 8.50 -5.79
CA PRO A 95 -5.42 7.28 -5.70
C PRO A 95 -4.39 7.33 -4.59
N ILE A 96 -3.68 8.44 -4.43
CA ILE A 96 -2.70 8.57 -3.34
C ILE A 96 -3.37 8.66 -1.98
N ALA A 97 -4.46 9.43 -1.87
CA ALA A 97 -5.16 9.61 -0.60
C ALA A 97 -5.67 8.29 -0.05
N GLN A 98 -6.42 7.56 -0.89
CA GLN A 98 -7.04 6.30 -0.54
C GLN A 98 -5.97 5.20 -0.39
N ALA A 99 -5.06 5.06 -1.34
CA ALA A 99 -4.06 4.01 -1.28
C ALA A 99 -3.07 4.20 -0.11
N SER A 100 -2.62 5.43 0.19
CA SER A 100 -1.76 5.70 1.36
C SER A 100 -2.48 5.41 2.68
N ARG A 101 -3.78 5.72 2.77
CA ARG A 101 -4.60 5.39 3.94
C ARG A 101 -4.68 3.88 4.14
N TYR A 102 -5.02 3.14 3.08
CA TYR A 102 -5.11 1.68 3.16
C TYR A 102 -3.75 1.03 3.33
N ALA A 103 -2.68 1.65 2.85
CA ALA A 103 -1.29 1.25 3.07
C ALA A 103 -0.81 1.48 4.50
N GLY A 104 -1.56 2.15 5.36
CA GLY A 104 -1.11 2.53 6.70
C GLY A 104 0.05 3.54 6.69
N LEU A 105 0.17 4.33 5.62
CA LEU A 105 1.19 5.37 5.49
C LEU A 105 0.65 6.70 6.04
N PRO A 106 1.50 7.54 6.67
CA PRO A 106 1.08 8.86 7.13
C PRO A 106 0.66 9.71 5.93
N LEU A 107 -0.61 10.14 5.92
CA LEU A 107 -1.09 11.00 4.84
C LEU A 107 -0.36 12.36 4.90
N PRO A 108 0.02 12.91 3.75
CA PRO A 108 0.59 14.25 3.70
C PRO A 108 -0.42 15.29 4.22
N PRO A 109 0.04 16.30 4.98
CA PRO A 109 -0.82 17.33 5.54
C PRO A 109 -1.43 18.16 4.41
N GLY A 110 -2.69 17.88 4.08
CA GLY A 110 -3.42 18.52 2.97
C GLY A 110 -4.57 17.69 2.43
N THR A 111 -4.56 16.37 2.70
CA THR A 111 -5.59 15.44 2.23
C THR A 111 -6.54 15.02 3.37
N ARG A 112 -7.00 15.97 4.19
CA ARG A 112 -8.14 15.75 5.09
C ARG A 112 -9.41 15.93 4.27
N ASP A 113 -9.78 14.89 3.52
CA ASP A 113 -11.13 14.83 2.94
C ASP A 113 -12.13 14.50 4.08
N PRO A 114 -13.06 15.40 4.42
CA PRO A 114 -14.03 15.18 5.49
C PRO A 114 -15.09 14.11 5.17
N SER A 115 -15.13 13.60 3.93
CA SER A 115 -16.06 12.55 3.50
C SER A 115 -15.60 11.15 3.94
N PHE A 116 -14.30 10.98 4.18
CA PHE A 116 -13.67 9.71 4.53
C PHE A 116 -13.67 9.47 6.05
N GLY A 117 -14.86 9.33 6.64
CA GLY A 117 -15.03 8.85 8.02
C GLY A 117 -15.81 9.76 8.96
N THR A 118 -16.99 10.22 8.56
CA THR A 118 -18.05 10.50 9.55
C THR A 118 -19.18 9.48 9.34
N THR A 119 -19.00 8.30 9.93
CA THR A 119 -20.18 7.51 10.35
C THR A 119 -20.46 7.93 11.78
N HIS A 120 -21.67 8.47 11.97
CA HIS A 120 -22.26 8.96 13.21
C HIS A 120 -22.21 7.93 14.35
#